data_AF-A0A9D4J8U0-F1
#
_entry.id   AF-A0A9D4J8U0-F1
#
_cell.length_a   1.000
_cell.length_b   1.000
_cell.length_c   1.000
_cell.angle_alpha   90.00
_cell.angle_beta   90.00
_cell.angle_gamma   90.00
#
_symmetry.space_group_name_H-M   'P 1'
#
loop_
_entity.id
_entity.type
_entity.pdbx_description
1 polymer ?
#
loop_
_entity_poly.entity_id
_entity_poly.type
_entity_poly.pdbx_seq_one_letter_code
_entity_poly.pdbx_strand_id
1 'polypeptide(L)' 'MNNVTYRPGGPVFLMLGGQSAANSVWLVTGAWYEYAREHGAFMVLLEHRFFGESTPTE' A
#
# COMPACT_ATOMS: atom_id res chain seq x y z
N MET A 1 5.47 -5.60 8.87
CA MET A 1 6.19 -5.14 7.67
C MET A 1 5.67 -5.93 6.45
N ASN A 2 5.62 -5.31 5.27
CA ASN A 2 5.05 -5.86 4.02
C ASN A 2 6.00 -6.81 3.26
N ASN A 3 6.84 -7.53 3.99
CA ASN A 3 7.86 -8.46 3.46
C ASN A 3 7.31 -9.87 3.17
N VAL A 4 5.99 -10.06 3.21
CA VAL A 4 5.34 -11.33 2.87
C VAL A 4 5.41 -11.62 1.36
N THR A 5 5.32 -10.57 0.54
CA THR A 5 5.30 -10.70 -0.93
C THR A 5 6.64 -10.34 -1.58
N TYR A 6 7.43 -9.45 -0.97
CA TYR A 6 8.62 -8.90 -1.60
C TYR A 6 9.73 -9.93 -1.83
N ARG A 7 10.30 -9.92 -3.04
CA ARG A 7 11.54 -10.64 -3.39
C ARG A 7 12.62 -9.63 -3.80
N PRO A 8 13.90 -9.83 -3.45
CA PRO A 8 14.98 -8.91 -3.84
C PRO A 8 14.96 -8.61 -5.36
N GLY A 9 14.90 -7.32 -5.71
CA GLY A 9 14.81 -6.86 -7.10
C GLY A 9 13.39 -6.84 -7.70
N GLY A 10 12.36 -7.20 -6.92
CA GLY A 10 10.96 -7.11 -7.33
C GLY A 10 10.44 -5.67 -7.43
N PRO A 11 9.31 -5.44 -8.13
CA PRO A 11 8.76 -4.12 -8.36
C PRO A 11 8.15 -3.50 -7.09
N VAL A 12 7.90 -2.19 -7.13
CA VAL A 12 7.13 -1.49 -6.09
C VAL A 12 5.72 -1.25 -6.59
N PHE A 13 4.73 -1.68 -5.82
CA PHE A 13 3.32 -1.42 -6.05
C PHE A 13 2.88 -0.28 -5.13
N LEU A 14 2.50 0.85 -5.71
CA LEU A 14 2.07 2.05 -4.97
C LEU A 14 0.55 2.22 -5.07
N MET A 15 -0.13 2.07 -3.94
CA MET A 15 -1.55 2.39 -3.79
C MET A 15 -1.71 3.83 -3.29
N LEU A 16 -2.53 4.62 -3.99
CA LEU A 16 -2.91 5.96 -3.57
C LEU A 16 -4.18 5.88 -2.73
N GLY A 17 -4.12 6.40 -1.50
CA GLY A 17 -5.27 6.48 -0.60
C GLY A 17 -6.40 7.33 -1.17
N GLY A 18 -7.64 6.96 -0.86
CA GLY A 18 -8.84 7.68 -1.25
C GLY A 18 -9.24 8.78 -0.26
N GLN A 19 -10.55 9.08 -0.18
CA GLN A 19 -11.10 10.13 0.70
C GLN A 19 -11.36 9.64 2.13
N SER A 20 -10.50 8.77 2.66
CA SER A 20 -10.62 8.23 4.02
C SER A 20 -9.27 7.82 4.57
N ALA A 21 -9.19 7.61 5.89
CA ALA A 21 -7.98 7.12 6.54
C ALA A 21 -7.48 5.83 5.87
N ALA A 22 -6.16 5.75 5.67
CA ALA A 22 -5.51 4.61 5.07
C ALA A 22 -5.74 3.35 5.92
N ASN A 23 -6.22 2.29 5.28
CA ASN A 23 -6.42 1.02 5.94
C ASN A 23 -5.50 -0.05 5.33
N SER A 24 -4.65 -0.65 6.16
CA SER A 24 -3.71 -1.70 5.74
C SER A 24 -4.40 -2.93 5.15
N VAL A 25 -5.69 -3.15 5.45
CA VAL A 25 -6.48 -4.23 4.83
C VAL A 25 -6.47 -4.14 3.30
N TRP A 26 -6.42 -2.93 2.74
CA TRP A 26 -6.43 -2.72 1.28
C TRP A 26 -5.20 -3.32 0.58
N LEU A 27 -4.08 -3.47 1.30
CA LEU A 27 -2.86 -4.08 0.76
C LEU A 27 -2.91 -5.61 0.71
N VAL A 28 -3.78 -6.24 1.50
CA VAL A 28 -3.82 -7.70 1.68
C VAL A 28 -5.12 -8.33 1.15
N THR A 29 -5.90 -7.57 0.38
CA THR A 29 -7.17 -8.04 -0.19
C THR A 29 -7.20 -7.89 -1.70
N GLY A 30 -7.90 -8.82 -2.35
CA GLY A 30 -8.23 -8.74 -3.78
C GLY A 30 -7.01 -8.85 -4.71
N ALA A 31 -7.21 -8.40 -5.95
CA ALA A 31 -6.22 -8.53 -7.03
C ALA A 31 -4.87 -7.86 -6.71
N TRP A 32 -4.89 -6.80 -5.90
CA TRP A 32 -3.66 -6.11 -5.49
C TRP A 32 -2.68 -7.05 -4.78
N TYR A 33 -3.19 -7.82 -3.81
CA TYR A 33 -2.38 -8.76 -3.04
C TYR A 33 -1.92 -9.95 -3.88
N GLU A 34 -2.81 -10.50 -4.72
CA GLU A 34 -2.48 -11.64 -5.57
C GLU A 34 -1.38 -11.29 -6.59
N TYR A 35 -1.47 -10.13 -7.25
CA TYR A 35 -0.42 -9.67 -8.16
C TYR A 35 0.88 -9.34 -7.45
N ALA A 36 0.82 -8.78 -6.24
CA ALA A 36 2.04 -8.55 -5.46
C ALA A 36 2.76 -9.86 -5.12
N ARG A 37 2.03 -10.93 -4.82
CA ARG A 37 2.61 -12.27 -4.61
C ARG A 37 3.19 -12.87 -5.89
N GLU A 38 2.50 -12.72 -7.00
CA GLU A 38 2.92 -13.22 -8.31
C GLU A 38 4.25 -12.56 -8.74
N HIS A 39 4.32 -11.23 -8.65
CA HIS A 39 5.46 -10.45 -9.13
C HIS A 39 6.56 -10.23 -8.08
N GLY A 40 6.37 -10.70 -6.85
CA GLY A 40 7.34 -10.49 -5.77
C GLY A 40 7.45 -9.02 -5.34
N ALA A 41 6.33 -8.28 -5.40
CA ALA A 41 6.31 -6.83 -5.25
C ALA A 41 6.38 -6.38 -3.79
N PHE A 42 7.03 -5.24 -3.56
CA PHE A 42 6.91 -4.48 -2.32
C PHE A 42 5.70 -3.55 -2.41
N MET A 43 4.78 -3.66 -1.46
CA MET A 43 3.54 -2.87 -1.49
C MET A 43 3.61 -1.67 -0.54
N VAL A 44 3.20 -0.50 -1.03
CA VAL A 44 3.11 0.75 -0.27
C VAL A 44 1.69 1.31 -0.40
N LEU A 45 1.12 1.74 0.72
CA LEU A 45 -0.10 2.56 0.75
C LEU A 45 0.30 3.97 1.15
N LEU A 46 0.05 4.94 0.26
CA LEU A 46 0.25 6.36 0.53
C LEU A 46 -1.08 6.96 0.98
N GLU A 47 -1.18 7.35 2.25
CA GLU A 47 -2.37 8.04 2.76
C GLU A 47 -2.51 9.43 2.10
N HIS A 48 -3.74 9.77 1.73
CA HIS A 48 -4.04 11.05 1.12
C HIS A 48 -4.02 12.16 2.18
N ARG A 49 -3.48 13.33 1.83
CA ARG A 49 -3.52 14.51 2.70
C ARG A 49 -4.95 14.84 3.15
N PHE A 50 -5.08 15.37 4.38
CA PHE A 50 -6.34 15.72 5.05
C PHE A 50 -7.21 14.52 5.45
N PHE A 51 -6.68 13.29 5.40
CA PHE A 51 -7.36 12.10 5.88
C PHE A 51 -6.48 11.32 6.84
N GLY A 52 -7.13 10.61 7.79
CA GLY A 52 -6.44 9.82 8.80
C GLY A 52 -5.46 10.65 9.62
N GLU A 53 -4.22 10.18 9.66
CA GLU A 53 -3.13 10.82 10.39
C GLU A 53 -2.36 11.83 9.51
N SER A 54 -2.62 11.85 8.20
CA SER A 54 -1.97 12.71 7.22
C SER A 54 -2.62 14.09 7.13
N THR A 55 -2.71 14.80 8.25
CA THR A 55 -3.27 16.15 8.33
C THR A 55 -2.14 17.18 8.36
N PRO A 56 -1.91 17.96 7.28
CA PRO A 56 -0.91 19.01 7.29
C PRO A 56 -1.22 20.06 8.36
N THR A 57 -0.22 20.42 9.14
CA THR A 57 -0.23 21.61 10.00
C THR A 57 0.49 22.76 9.26
N GLU A 58 0.52 23.95 9.88
CA GLU A 58 1.31 25.08 9.38
C GLU A 58 2.79 24.73 9.13
#